data_AF-A0A4D4KTJ1-F1
#
_entry.id   AF-A0A4D4KTJ1-F1
#
_cell.length_a   1.000
_cell.length_b   1.000
_cell.length_c   1.000
_cell.angle_alpha   90.00
_cell.angle_beta   90.00
_cell.angle_gamma   90.00
#
_symmetry.space_group_name_H-M   'P 1'
#
loop_
_entity.id
_entity.type
_entity.pdbx_description
1 polymer ?
#
loop_
_entity_poly.entity_id
_entity_poly.type
_entity_poly.pdbx_seq_one_letter_code
_entity_poly.pdbx_strand_id
1 'polypeptide(L)'
;MARAYDFPEDLLTAQEELHQVVHALRALYDRLPWSVEPHPGFHDPEYWRPRQRPATDGWSEEDRAEVHRLRAQQQELSIKIVTHPFWTKLEGLDLVTARTVLKYVHDTPTADRPAA
;
A
#
# COMPACT_ATOMS: atom_id res chain seq x y z
N MET A 1 -6.67 25.25 5.74
CA MET A 1 -5.19 25.26 5.87
C MET A 1 -4.78 23.97 6.55
N ALA A 2 -3.83 23.23 5.97
CA ALA A 2 -3.32 22.02 6.62
C ALA A 2 -2.67 22.43 7.94
N ARG A 3 -3.15 21.87 9.05
CA ARG A 3 -2.52 22.06 10.36
C ARG A 3 -1.18 21.35 10.29
N ALA A 4 -0.08 22.09 10.48
CA ALA A 4 1.24 21.50 10.58
C ALA A 4 1.34 20.78 11.94
N TYR A 5 1.64 19.48 11.90
CA TYR A 5 1.89 18.68 13.09
C TYR A 5 3.38 18.37 13.15
N ASP A 6 4.00 18.56 14.31
CA ASP A 6 5.41 18.24 14.53
C ASP A 6 5.57 16.73 14.76
N PHE A 7 5.51 15.96 13.67
CA PHE A 7 5.67 14.50 13.74
C PHE A 7 7.09 14.13 14.17
N PRO A 8 7.23 13.16 15.09
CA PRO A 8 8.53 12.57 15.41
C PRO A 8 9.21 11.93 14.19
N GLU A 9 10.53 12.02 14.13
CA GLU A 9 11.34 11.49 13.01
C GLU A 9 11.14 9.97 12.81
N ASP A 10 11.00 9.22 13.90
CA ASP A 10 10.78 7.77 13.85
C ASP A 10 9.40 7.40 13.27
N LEU A 11 8.39 8.24 13.49
CA LEU A 11 7.07 8.12 12.88
C LEU A 11 7.09 8.49 11.40
N LEU A 12 7.82 9.55 11.02
CA LEU A 12 8.02 9.93 9.63
C LEU A 12 8.75 8.84 8.86
N THR A 13 9.85 8.32 9.42
CA THR A 13 10.65 7.25 8.83
C THR A 13 9.80 5.98 8.66
N ALA A 14 9.03 5.59 9.68
CA ALA A 14 8.14 4.43 9.57
C ALA A 14 7.08 4.60 8.47
N GLN A 15 6.53 5.81 8.30
CA GLN A 15 5.59 6.10 7.22
C GLN A 15 6.24 6.02 5.84
N GLU A 16 7.47 6.50 5.69
CA GLU A 16 8.24 6.41 4.45
C GLU A 16 8.53 4.95 4.08
N GLU A 17 9.04 4.17 5.03
CA GLU A 17 9.30 2.73 4.84
C GLU A 17 8.01 1.99 4.46
N LEU A 18 6.88 2.35 5.07
CA LEU A 18 5.59 1.75 4.72
C LEU A 18 5.22 2.04 3.26
N HIS A 19 5.43 3.28 2.79
CA HIS A 19 5.19 3.62 1.37
C HIS A 19 6.10 2.84 0.43
N GLN A 20 7.38 2.70 0.77
CA GLN A 20 8.34 1.94 -0.02
C GLN A 20 7.94 0.45 -0.11
N VAL A 21 7.53 -0.16 1.01
CA VAL A 21 7.04 -1.55 1.05
C VAL A 21 5.76 -1.72 0.24
N VAL A 22 4.80 -0.79 0.37
CA VAL A 22 3.56 -0.83 -0.42
C VAL A 22 3.86 -0.70 -1.91
N HIS A 23 4.79 0.18 -2.30
CA HIS A 23 5.23 0.32 -3.68
C HIS A 23 5.91 -0.95 -4.19
N ALA A 24 6.82 -1.56 -3.42
CA ALA A 24 7.47 -2.81 -3.77
C ALA A 24 6.47 -3.96 -3.92
N LEU A 25 5.51 -4.07 -3.01
CA LEU A 25 4.45 -5.07 -3.06
C LEU A 25 3.54 -4.86 -4.29
N ARG A 26 3.24 -3.60 -4.63
CA ARG A 26 2.45 -3.28 -5.82
C ARG A 26 3.19 -3.66 -7.09
N ALA A 27 4.46 -3.25 -7.20
CA ALA A 27 5.32 -3.61 -8.31
C ALA A 27 5.41 -5.14 -8.45
N LEU A 28 5.52 -5.88 -7.34
CA LEU A 28 5.50 -7.34 -7.31
C LEU A 28 4.18 -7.91 -7.87
N TYR A 29 3.02 -7.44 -7.39
CA TYR A 29 1.74 -7.92 -7.91
C TYR A 29 1.51 -7.63 -9.38
N ASP A 30 2.04 -6.52 -9.90
CA ASP A 30 1.90 -6.19 -11.33
C ASP A 30 2.73 -7.13 -12.23
N ARG A 31 3.78 -7.81 -11.71
CA ARG A 31 4.56 -8.84 -12.43
C ARG A 31 3.99 -10.25 -12.27
N LEU A 32 3.30 -10.51 -11.16
CA LEU A 32 2.87 -11.86 -10.80
C LEU A 32 1.68 -12.33 -11.65
N PRO A 33 1.55 -13.65 -11.84
CA PRO A 33 0.34 -14.19 -12.44
C PRO A 33 -0.90 -13.81 -11.62
N TRP A 34 -2.02 -13.65 -12.32
CA TRP A 34 -3.27 -13.18 -11.74
C TRP A 34 -3.88 -14.15 -10.68
N SER A 35 -3.48 -15.42 -10.71
CA SER A 35 -3.86 -16.44 -9.72
C SER A 35 -2.64 -16.87 -8.92
N VAL A 36 -2.85 -17.08 -7.63
CA VAL A 36 -1.85 -17.64 -6.70
C VAL A 36 -1.67 -19.13 -6.96
N GLU A 37 -2.77 -19.88 -7.05
CA GLU A 37 -2.76 -21.30 -7.37
C GLU A 37 -2.82 -21.53 -8.89
N PRO A 38 -2.36 -22.70 -9.38
CA PRO A 38 -2.60 -23.11 -10.76
C PRO A 38 -4.08 -22.98 -11.12
N HIS A 39 -4.38 -22.29 -12.21
CA HIS A 39 -5.73 -22.09 -12.70
C HIS A 39 -5.79 -22.31 -14.22
N PRO A 40 -6.75 -23.09 -14.74
CA PRO A 40 -6.86 -23.36 -16.19
C PRO A 40 -7.28 -22.15 -17.04
N GLY A 41 -7.33 -20.95 -16.46
CA GLY A 41 -7.96 -19.78 -17.07
C GLY A 41 -9.49 -19.91 -17.15
N PHE A 42 -10.13 -18.88 -17.68
CA PHE A 42 -11.55 -18.93 -18.01
C PHE A 42 -11.86 -17.97 -19.15
N HIS A 43 -12.93 -18.28 -19.87
CA HIS A 43 -13.49 -17.43 -20.92
C HIS A 43 -15.00 -17.46 -20.80
N ASP A 44 -15.59 -16.33 -20.43
CA ASP A 44 -17.03 -16.15 -20.20
C ASP A 44 -17.54 -15.04 -21.14
N PRO A 45 -17.98 -15.39 -22.36
CA PRO A 45 -18.43 -14.43 -23.37
C PRO A 45 -19.89 -14.01 -23.19
N GLU A 46 -20.69 -14.74 -22.40
CA GLU A 46 -22.12 -14.48 -22.20
C GLU A 46 -22.40 -13.46 -21.09
N TYR A 47 -21.37 -13.09 -20.33
CA TYR A 47 -21.48 -12.04 -19.33
C TYR A 47 -21.67 -10.65 -19.95
N TRP A 48 -22.30 -9.72 -19.21
CA TRP A 48 -22.61 -8.35 -19.70
C TRP A 48 -21.38 -7.54 -20.16
N ARG A 49 -20.17 -7.96 -19.75
CA ARG A 49 -18.90 -7.63 -20.40
C ARG A 49 -18.08 -8.90 -20.56
N PRO A 50 -17.46 -9.15 -21.72
CA PRO A 50 -16.58 -10.31 -21.92
C PRO A 50 -15.50 -10.34 -20.84
N ARG A 51 -15.39 -11.46 -20.12
CA ARG A 51 -14.32 -11.67 -19.13
C ARG A 51 -13.49 -12.87 -19.55
N GLN A 52 -12.19 -12.65 -19.69
CA GLN A 52 -11.24 -13.71 -19.95
C GLN A 52 -9.98 -13.55 -19.11
N ARG A 53 -9.44 -14.69 -18.70
CA ARG A 53 -8.13 -14.80 -18.07
C ARG A 53 -7.40 -16.03 -18.62
N PRO A 54 -6.12 -15.92 -18.97
CA PRO A 54 -5.35 -17.05 -19.47
C PRO A 54 -5.10 -18.07 -18.37
N ALA A 55 -4.77 -19.30 -18.76
CA ALA A 55 -4.24 -20.30 -17.84
C ALA A 55 -2.94 -19.82 -17.19
N THR A 56 -2.71 -20.25 -15.96
CA THR A 56 -1.54 -19.89 -15.17
C THR A 56 -1.18 -21.05 -14.26
N ASP A 57 0.11 -21.27 -14.05
CA ASP A 57 0.63 -22.27 -13.09
C ASP A 57 0.65 -21.72 -11.66
N GLY A 58 0.23 -20.47 -11.46
CA GLY A 58 0.21 -19.83 -10.16
C GLY A 58 1.54 -19.15 -9.82
N TRP A 59 1.69 -18.77 -8.56
CA TRP A 59 2.91 -18.16 -8.03
C TRP A 59 3.93 -19.24 -7.69
N SER A 60 5.19 -18.97 -8.04
CA SER A 60 6.31 -19.79 -7.58
C SER A 60 6.47 -19.71 -6.05
N GLU A 61 7.20 -20.66 -5.47
CA GLU A 61 7.49 -20.63 -4.03
C GLU A 61 8.30 -19.38 -3.63
N GLU A 62 9.21 -18.93 -4.50
CA GLU A 62 9.99 -17.70 -4.30
C GLU A 62 9.08 -16.47 -4.30
N ASP A 63 8.14 -16.39 -5.24
CA ASP A 63 7.17 -15.29 -5.29
C ASP A 63 6.28 -15.26 -4.04
N ARG A 64 5.83 -16.42 -3.56
CA ARG A 64 5.04 -16.54 -2.32
C ARG A 64 5.83 -16.10 -1.11
N ALA A 65 7.09 -16.54 -1.00
CA ALA A 65 7.98 -16.15 0.09
C ALA A 65 8.24 -14.64 0.10
N GLU A 66 8.46 -14.04 -1.06
CA GLU A 66 8.71 -12.61 -1.17
C GLU A 66 7.45 -11.77 -0.85
N VAL A 67 6.28 -12.18 -1.35
CA VAL A 67 5.00 -11.54 -0.96
C VAL A 67 4.79 -11.65 0.55
N HIS A 68 5.03 -12.82 1.14
CA HIS A 68 4.88 -13.04 2.58
C HIS A 68 5.82 -12.13 3.38
N ARG A 69 7.10 -12.05 2.98
CA ARG A 69 8.11 -11.17 3.60
C ARG A 69 7.68 -9.70 3.58
N LEU A 70 7.27 -9.20 2.40
CA LEU A 70 6.81 -7.82 2.25
C LEU A 70 5.52 -7.54 3.04
N ARG A 71 4.56 -8.48 3.06
CA ARG A 71 3.33 -8.37 3.85
C ARG A 71 3.60 -8.33 5.36
N ALA A 72 4.54 -9.15 5.84
CA ALA A 72 4.94 -9.14 7.25
C ALA A 72 5.58 -7.80 7.63
N GLN A 73 6.48 -7.28 6.79
CA GLN A 73 7.09 -5.97 6.99
C GLN A 73 6.05 -4.83 6.95
N GLN A 74 5.10 -4.88 6.01
CA GLN A 74 3.98 -3.94 5.93
C GLN A 74 3.15 -3.94 7.22
N GLN A 75 2.87 -5.13 7.76
CA GLN A 75 2.10 -5.30 8.99
C GLN A 75 2.85 -4.72 10.20
N GLU A 76 4.13 -5.03 10.35
CA GLU A 76 4.97 -4.51 11.44
C GLU A 76 5.01 -2.97 11.43
N LEU A 77 5.25 -2.36 10.26
CA LEU A 77 5.26 -0.91 10.10
C LEU A 77 3.89 -0.30 10.41
N SER A 78 2.81 -0.95 9.96
CA SER A 78 1.44 -0.49 10.25
C SER A 78 1.14 -0.51 11.74
N ILE A 79 1.59 -1.55 12.47
CA ILE A 79 1.47 -1.62 13.93
C ILE A 79 2.27 -0.49 14.58
N LYS A 80 3.55 -0.35 14.23
CA LYS A 80 4.44 0.72 14.75
C LYS A 80 3.80 2.10 14.60
N ILE A 81 3.26 2.39 13.42
CA ILE A 81 2.57 3.66 13.14
C ILE A 81 1.30 3.77 13.98
N VAL A 82 0.38 2.81 13.95
CA VAL A 82 -0.94 2.94 14.59
C VAL A 82 -0.85 3.01 16.12
N THR A 83 0.12 2.32 16.73
CA THR A 83 0.32 2.29 18.19
C THR A 83 1.33 3.34 18.68
N HIS A 84 1.75 4.27 17.82
CA HIS A 84 2.80 5.22 18.15
C HIS A 84 2.40 6.14 19.34
N PRO A 85 3.28 6.37 20.35
CA PRO A 85 2.96 7.21 21.50
C PRO A 85 2.59 8.65 21.16
N PHE A 86 2.98 9.17 19.99
CA PHE A 86 2.57 10.49 19.51
C PHE A 86 1.04 10.67 19.51
N TRP A 87 0.28 9.62 19.22
CA TRP A 87 -1.16 9.71 19.12
C TRP A 87 -1.86 9.98 20.44
N THR A 88 -1.24 9.68 21.58
CA THR A 88 -1.83 9.97 22.91
C THR A 88 -1.86 11.47 23.22
N LYS A 89 -1.11 12.28 22.46
CA LYS A 89 -1.07 13.75 22.59
C LYS A 89 -2.21 14.45 21.86
N LEU A 90 -3.00 13.71 21.06
CA LEU A 90 -4.04 14.25 20.18
C LEU A 90 -5.38 13.59 20.48
N GLU A 91 -6.46 14.35 20.38
CA GLU A 91 -7.82 13.86 20.61
C GLU A 91 -8.78 14.30 19.50
N GLY A 92 -9.90 13.60 19.37
CA GLY A 92 -10.99 13.97 18.46
C GLY A 92 -10.56 14.16 17.01
N LEU A 93 -10.94 15.31 16.42
CA LEU A 93 -10.67 15.63 15.02
C LEU A 93 -9.17 15.86 14.74
N ASP A 94 -8.38 16.30 15.72
CA ASP A 94 -6.95 16.53 15.55
C ASP A 94 -6.21 15.21 15.32
N LEU A 95 -6.60 14.12 16.00
CA LEU A 95 -6.03 12.79 15.77
C LEU A 95 -6.28 12.29 14.33
N VAL A 96 -7.53 12.42 13.85
CA VAL A 96 -7.91 11.99 12.50
C VAL A 96 -7.21 12.83 11.44
N THR A 97 -7.13 14.15 11.65
CA THR A 97 -6.46 15.08 10.75
C THR A 97 -4.97 14.80 10.70
N ALA A 98 -4.30 14.60 11.84
CA ALA A 98 -2.87 14.28 11.89
C ALA A 98 -2.56 12.95 11.19
N ARG A 99 -3.37 11.90 11.39
CA ARG A 99 -3.22 10.63 10.65
C ARG A 99 -3.39 10.79 9.15
N THR A 100 -4.28 11.68 8.73
CA THR A 100 -4.47 12.02 7.30
C THR A 100 -3.24 12.74 6.76
N VAL A 101 -2.74 13.77 7.46
CA VAL A 101 -1.55 14.52 7.05
C VAL A 101 -0.32 13.63 6.98
N LEU A 102 -0.12 12.73 7.96
CA LEU A 102 1.02 11.81 7.98
C LEU A 102 1.11 10.98 6.69
N LYS A 103 -0.02 10.53 6.13
CA LYS A 103 -0.04 9.74 4.89
C LYS A 103 0.49 10.47 3.67
N TYR A 104 0.50 11.80 3.68
CA TYR A 104 0.90 12.62 2.55
C TYR A 104 2.16 13.45 2.84
N VAL A 105 2.81 13.25 3.99
CA VAL A 105 3.97 14.05 4.40
C VAL A 105 5.16 13.88 3.47
N HIS A 106 5.26 12.71 2.84
CA HIS A 106 6.32 12.35 1.88
C HIS A 106 5.88 12.48 0.43
N ASP A 107 4.62 12.86 0.19
CA ASP A 107 4.16 13.12 -1.17
C ASP A 107 4.82 14.41 -1.62
N THR A 108 5.59 14.33 -2.70
CA THR A 108 6.05 15.54 -3.37
C THR A 108 4.80 16.29 -3.83
N PRO A 109 4.59 17.56 -3.44
CA PRO A 109 3.45 18.32 -3.94
C PRO A 109 3.54 18.27 -5.45
N THR A 110 2.58 17.57 -6.06
CA THR A 110 2.53 17.46 -7.51
C THR A 110 2.20 18.87 -7.97
N ALA A 111 3.23 19.60 -8.41
CA ALA A 111 3.03 20.90 -9.02
C ALA A 111 2.00 20.69 -10.13
N ASP A 112 0.86 21.35 -9.95
CA ASP A 112 -0.29 21.33 -10.83
C ASP A 112 0.22 21.55 -12.26
N ARG A 113 0.35 20.46 -13.03
CA ARG A 113 0.85 20.51 -14.39
C ARG A 113 -0.32 21.04 -15.21
N PRO A 114 -0.28 22.27 -15.75
CA PRO A 114 -1.38 22.75 -16.57
C PRO A 114 -1.52 21.80 -17.77
N ALA A 115 -2.75 21.37 -18.02
CA ALA A 115 -3.09 20.56 -19.17
C ALA A 115 -2.63 21.31 -20.44
N ALA A 116 -1.84 20.62 -21.27
CA ALA A 116 -1.44 21.08 -22.59
C ALA A 116 -2.59 20.86 -23.59
#